data_AF-A0A3B0PHI7-F1
#
_entry.id   AF-A0A3B0PHI7-F1
#
_cell.length_a   1.000
_cell.length_b   1.000
_cell.length_c   1.000
_cell.angle_alpha   90.00
_cell.angle_beta   90.00
_cell.angle_gamma   90.00
#
_symmetry.space_group_name_H-M   'P 1'
#
loop_
_entity.id
_entity.type
_entity.pdbx_description
1 polymer ?
#
loop_
_entity_poly.entity_id
_entity_poly.type
_entity_poly.pdbx_seq_one_letter_code
_entity_poly.pdbx_strand_id
1 'polypeptide(L)'
;MHAVRIHTNLDDRSKQKISLFDKVIFVSDKICQGRKFAGVQKLRKIVFENFEEGFKEVIKHVIKFNEDKGVVFSDRQIKIYEGLLK
;
A
#
# COMPACT_ATOMS: atom_id res chain seq x y z
N MET A 1 -6.38 16.59 6.25
CA MET A 1 -5.87 15.90 5.04
C MET A 1 -6.12 14.39 5.17
N HIS A 2 -6.85 13.79 4.23
CA HIS A 2 -7.21 12.35 4.25
C HIS A 2 -6.00 11.45 3.95
N ALA A 3 -5.28 11.69 2.85
CA ALA A 3 -4.11 10.90 2.44
C ALA A 3 -3.04 10.76 3.53
N VAL A 4 -2.69 11.87 4.19
CA VAL A 4 -1.72 11.87 5.33
C VAL A 4 -2.21 10.99 6.48
N ARG A 5 -3.52 10.83 6.66
CA ARG A 5 -4.06 10.03 7.77
C ARG A 5 -4.07 8.53 7.48
N ILE A 6 -4.14 8.14 6.21
CA ILE A 6 -4.28 6.74 5.78
C ILE A 6 -3.05 6.19 5.06
N HIS A 7 -2.01 6.99 4.82
CA HIS A 7 -0.78 6.56 4.12
C HIS A 7 0.00 5.42 4.80
N THR A 8 -0.28 5.13 6.08
CA THR A 8 0.38 4.05 6.80
C THR A 8 -0.23 2.68 6.49
N ASN A 9 -1.57 2.60 6.45
CA ASN A 9 -2.33 1.34 6.41
C ASN A 9 -3.41 1.25 5.33
N LEU A 10 -3.74 2.34 4.62
CA LEU A 10 -4.88 2.44 3.69
C LEU A 10 -6.24 2.10 4.35
N ASP A 11 -6.43 2.44 5.63
CA ASP A 11 -7.74 2.27 6.26
C ASP A 11 -8.74 3.31 5.73
N ASP A 12 -9.74 2.86 4.97
CA ASP A 12 -10.79 3.66 4.30
C ASP A 12 -11.79 4.36 5.25
N ARG A 13 -11.53 4.33 6.56
CA ARG A 13 -12.29 4.98 7.65
C ARG A 13 -13.80 5.07 7.37
N SER A 14 -14.55 4.04 7.74
CA SER A 14 -16.02 4.00 7.74
C SER A 14 -16.70 4.59 6.48
N LYS A 15 -16.15 4.31 5.28
CA LYS A 15 -16.74 4.52 3.93
C LYS A 15 -16.18 5.68 3.08
N GLN A 16 -14.98 6.21 3.34
CA GLN A 16 -14.35 7.11 2.36
C GLN A 16 -13.67 6.32 1.24
N LYS A 17 -14.05 6.61 0.00
CA LYS A 17 -13.42 5.98 -1.17
C LYS A 17 -11.94 6.39 -1.22
N ILE A 18 -11.04 5.40 -1.30
CA ILE A 18 -9.62 5.64 -1.52
C ILE A 18 -9.45 6.29 -2.89
N SER A 19 -8.97 7.53 -2.89
CA SER A 19 -8.71 8.30 -4.10
C SER A 19 -7.36 7.95 -4.71
N LEU A 20 -7.14 8.38 -5.96
CA LEU A 20 -5.82 8.27 -6.59
C LEU A 20 -4.74 8.96 -5.76
N PHE A 21 -5.04 10.11 -5.16
CA PHE A 21 -4.09 10.85 -4.33
C PHE A 21 -3.69 10.05 -3.07
N ASP A 22 -4.64 9.36 -2.44
CA ASP A 22 -4.35 8.50 -1.30
C ASP A 22 -3.41 7.35 -1.67
N LYS A 23 -3.65 6.72 -2.83
CA LYS A 23 -2.76 5.67 -3.37
C LYS A 23 -1.36 6.22 -3.60
N VAL A 24 -1.23 7.40 -4.22
CA VAL A 24 0.07 8.02 -4.54
C VAL A 24 0.86 8.28 -3.26
N ILE A 25 0.24 8.87 -2.24
CA ILE A 25 0.91 9.15 -0.97
C ILE A 25 1.31 7.85 -0.26
N PHE A 26 0.43 6.84 -0.24
CA PHE A 26 0.74 5.53 0.33
C PHE A 26 1.94 4.87 -0.36
N VAL A 27 1.93 4.78 -1.69
CA VAL A 27 3.01 4.18 -2.48
C VAL A 27 4.32 4.95 -2.26
N SER A 28 4.26 6.29 -2.28
CA SER A 28 5.43 7.16 -2.09
C SER A 28 6.15 6.89 -0.77
N ASP A 29 5.42 6.69 0.34
CA ASP A 29 6.03 6.32 1.63
C ASP A 29 6.78 4.97 1.57
N LYS A 30 6.28 4.02 0.78
CA LYS A 30 6.89 2.67 0.67
C LYS A 30 8.07 2.63 -0.29
N ILE A 31 8.08 3.46 -1.33
CA ILE A 31 9.13 3.43 -2.36
C ILE A 31 10.12 4.59 -2.31
N CYS A 32 10.00 5.53 -1.35
CA CYS A 32 10.89 6.69 -1.25
C CYS A 32 12.36 6.28 -1.21
N GLN A 33 13.26 7.16 -1.69
CA GLN A 33 14.69 6.84 -1.87
C GLN A 33 15.38 6.38 -0.58
N GLY A 34 14.90 6.82 0.60
CA GLY A 34 15.41 6.40 1.89
C GLY A 34 15.12 4.93 2.27
N ARG A 35 14.16 4.27 1.60
CA ARG A 35 13.79 2.87 1.90
C ARG A 35 14.79 1.90 1.28
N LYS A 36 15.23 0.95 2.11
CA LYS A 36 16.12 -0.16 1.75
C LYS A 36 15.49 -1.47 2.17
N PHE A 37 15.01 -2.26 1.21
CA PHE A 37 14.55 -3.63 1.41
C PHE A 37 14.75 -4.45 0.13
N ALA A 38 14.78 -5.77 0.27
CA ALA A 38 14.96 -6.68 -0.84
C ALA A 38 13.83 -6.49 -1.87
N GLY A 39 14.20 -6.14 -3.12
CA GLY A 39 13.24 -5.94 -4.20
C GLY A 39 12.71 -4.52 -4.37
N VAL A 40 13.09 -3.54 -3.53
CA VAL A 40 12.60 -2.15 -3.64
C VAL A 40 12.85 -1.51 -5.01
N GLN A 41 13.97 -1.82 -5.66
CA GLN A 41 14.28 -1.27 -6.99
C GLN A 41 13.38 -1.82 -8.08
N LYS A 42 13.03 -3.12 -8.01
CA LYS A 42 12.06 -3.73 -8.92
C LYS A 42 10.67 -3.12 -8.69
N LEU A 43 10.28 -2.95 -7.44
CA LEU A 43 9.00 -2.34 -7.08
C LEU A 43 8.89 -0.89 -7.58
N ARG A 44 9.95 -0.09 -7.42
CA ARG A 44 10.03 1.28 -8.00
C ARG A 44 9.82 1.27 -9.50
N LYS A 45 10.52 0.38 -10.21
CA LYS A 45 10.40 0.26 -11.67
C LYS A 45 8.95 -0.02 -12.09
N ILE A 46 8.30 -1.01 -11.47
CA ILE A 46 6.90 -1.34 -11.75
C ILE A 46 5.98 -0.15 -11.48
N VAL A 47 6.16 0.56 -10.36
CA VAL A 47 5.34 1.75 -10.03
C VAL A 47 5.48 2.86 -11.08
N PHE A 48 6.69 3.11 -11.59
CA PHE A 48 6.92 4.15 -12.60
C PHE A 48 6.48 3.73 -14.01
N GLU A 49 6.49 2.44 -14.33
CA GLU A 49 6.00 1.91 -15.61
C GLU A 49 4.47 1.78 -15.65
N ASN A 50 3.87 1.27 -14.57
CA ASN A 50 2.43 1.08 -14.42
C ASN A 50 2.02 1.28 -12.97
N PHE A 51 1.45 2.46 -12.68
CA PHE A 51 1.10 2.83 -11.31
C PHE A 51 0.09 1.89 -10.65
N GLU A 52 -0.95 1.43 -11.36
CA GLU A 52 -1.98 0.56 -10.77
C GLU A 52 -1.41 -0.84 -10.47
N GLU A 53 -0.58 -1.39 -11.36
CA GLU A 53 0.12 -2.65 -11.10
C GLU A 53 1.12 -2.51 -9.94
N GLY A 54 1.91 -1.44 -9.94
CA GLY A 54 2.85 -1.14 -8.87
C GLY A 54 2.16 -0.94 -7.53
N PHE A 55 0.98 -0.31 -7.50
CA PHE A 55 0.17 -0.17 -6.31
C PHE A 55 -0.24 -1.53 -5.72
N LYS A 56 -0.71 -2.46 -6.58
CA LYS A 56 -1.06 -3.82 -6.15
C LYS A 56 0.16 -4.56 -5.59
N GLU A 57 1.32 -4.43 -6.23
CA GLU A 57 2.57 -5.02 -5.74
C GLU A 57 3.04 -4.42 -4.40
N VAL A 58 2.86 -3.11 -4.19
CA VAL A 58 3.14 -2.46 -2.90
C VAL A 58 2.23 -3.02 -1.81
N ILE A 59 0.92 -3.21 -2.08
CA ILE A 59 -0.01 -3.81 -1.11
C ILE A 59 0.44 -5.22 -0.74
N LYS A 60 0.75 -6.07 -1.72
CA LYS A 60 1.25 -7.43 -1.47
C LYS A 60 2.51 -7.42 -0.62
N HIS A 61 3.45 -6.51 -0.91
CA HIS A 61 4.65 -6.35 -0.11
C HIS A 61 4.34 -5.95 1.34
N VAL A 62 3.41 -5.02 1.55
CA VAL A 62 2.98 -4.58 2.88
C VAL A 62 2.29 -5.70 3.66
N ILE A 63 1.42 -6.48 3.02
CA ILE A 63 0.76 -7.64 3.64
C ILE A 63 1.83 -8.63 4.12
N LYS A 64 2.69 -9.07 3.20
CA LYS A 64 3.77 -10.02 3.50
C LYS A 64 4.70 -9.51 4.62
N PHE A 65 5.10 -8.24 4.56
CA PHE A 65 5.97 -7.65 5.57
C PHE A 65 5.36 -7.64 6.99
N ASN A 66 4.04 -7.49 7.09
CA ASN A 66 3.33 -7.52 8.36
C ASN A 66 3.08 -8.96 8.83
N GLU A 67 2.78 -9.88 7.92
CA GLU A 67 2.68 -11.32 8.20
C GLU A 67 4.01 -11.88 8.72
N ASP A 68 5.13 -11.53 8.07
CA ASP A 68 6.49 -11.90 8.48
C ASP A 68 6.83 -11.36 9.89
N LYS A 69 6.13 -10.33 10.36
CA LYS A 69 6.23 -9.76 11.71
C LYS A 69 5.24 -10.33 12.72
N GLY A 70 4.36 -11.24 12.31
CA GLY A 70 3.30 -11.81 13.13
C GLY A 70 2.13 -10.85 13.40
N VAL A 71 1.94 -9.83 12.56
CA VAL A 71 0.80 -8.90 12.69
C VAL A 71 -0.47 -9.60 12.20
N VAL A 72 -1.50 -9.63 13.04
CA VAL A 72 -2.83 -10.12 12.69
C VAL A 72 -3.68 -8.96 12.19
N PHE A 73 -4.13 -9.04 10.95
CA PHE A 73 -5.03 -8.05 10.36
C PHE A 73 -6.46 -8.24 10.88
N SER A 74 -7.20 -7.14 11.03
CA SER A 74 -8.64 -7.20 11.25
C SER A 74 -9.37 -7.58 9.96
N ASP A 75 -10.54 -8.23 10.08
CA ASP A 75 -11.40 -8.58 8.93
C ASP A 75 -11.71 -7.40 8.02
N ARG A 76 -11.84 -6.21 8.62
CA ARG A 76 -12.06 -4.96 7.87
C ARG A 76 -10.87 -4.61 7.00
N GLN A 77 -9.66 -4.70 7.54
CA GLN A 77 -8.44 -4.39 6.79
C GLN A 77 -8.22 -5.39 5.65
N ILE A 78 -8.53 -6.67 5.88
CA ILE A 78 -8.48 -7.72 4.86
C ILE A 78 -9.42 -7.38 3.70
N LYS A 79 -10.69 -7.05 4.00
CA LYS A 79 -11.68 -6.66 2.98
C LYS A 79 -11.25 -5.44 2.16
N ILE A 80 -10.60 -4.46 2.79
CA ILE A 80 -10.08 -3.28 2.09
C ILE A 80 -8.98 -3.71 1.11
N TYR A 81 -8.01 -4.51 1.55
CA TYR A 81 -6.93 -5.00 0.69
C TYR A 81 -7.45 -5.87 -0.45
N GLU A 82 -8.37 -6.80 -0.20
CA GLU A 82 -9.01 -7.60 -1.24
C GLU A 82 -9.75 -6.72 -2.25
N GLY A 83 -10.45 -5.68 -1.80
CA GLY A 83 -11.14 -4.73 -2.67
C GLY A 83 -10.19 -3.91 -3.55
N LEU A 84 -9.00 -3.59 -3.05
CA LEU A 84 -7.96 -2.84 -3.78
C LEU A 84 -7.13 -3.71 -4.73
N LEU A 85 -7.09 -5.03 -4.50
CA LEU A 85 -6.34 -5.99 -5.31
C LEU A 85 -7.13 -6.52 -6.51
N LYS A 86 -8.47 -6.43 -6.48
CA LYS A 86 -9.34 -6.69 -7.64
C LYS A 86 -8.98 -5.77 -8.80
#